data_AF-A0A523BPC0-F1
#
_entry.id   AF-A0A523BPC0-F1
#
_cell.length_a   1.000
_cell.length_b   1.000
_cell.length_c   1.000
_cell.angle_alpha   90.00
_cell.angle_beta   90.00
_cell.angle_gamma   90.00
#
_symmetry.space_group_name_H-M   'P 1'
#
loop_
_entity.id
_entity.type
_entity.pdbx_description
1 polymer ?
#
loop_
_entity_poly.entity_id
_entity_poly.type
_entity_poly.pdbx_seq_one_letter_code
_entity_poly.pdbx_strand_id
1 'polypeptide(L)'
;MEQPSVFDQRIIQAYKQAPWRVQLQWIGALLLVLVVGMLIAGVYLYLSAEATAAGTHIRELELEREDLQIRIADLSTQLAFLRSASFMQGRAETLGYKNASQGDIVYIPVPGYSGRQVIFLAPPPGNDPVDASIIKPAYKESLWEWLYQGTFDLIESRGVKP
;
A
#
# COMPACT_ATOMS: atom_id res chain seq x y z
N MET A 1 41.98 -56.96 -71.00
CA MET A 1 42.90 -56.06 -70.29
C MET A 1 42.21 -54.70 -70.28
N GLU A 2 41.46 -54.35 -69.25
CA GLU A 2 41.84 -53.92 -67.90
C GLU A 2 41.35 -52.47 -67.73
N GLN A 3 40.67 -52.26 -66.60
CA GLN A 3 39.97 -51.09 -66.07
C GLN A 3 40.90 -49.84 -65.86
N PRO A 4 40.43 -48.59 -65.64
CA PRO A 4 39.69 -48.26 -64.41
C PRO A 4 38.72 -47.05 -64.32
N SER A 5 38.00 -47.13 -63.19
CA SER A 5 37.52 -46.05 -62.31
C SER A 5 36.39 -45.15 -62.82
N VAL A 6 35.17 -45.60 -62.58
CA VAL A 6 34.01 -44.73 -62.49
C VAL A 6 33.87 -44.27 -61.03
N PHE A 7 33.60 -42.96 -60.87
CA PHE A 7 33.06 -42.28 -59.68
C PHE A 7 34.04 -41.68 -58.66
N ASP A 8 34.75 -40.63 -59.08
CA ASP A 8 35.39 -39.67 -58.15
C ASP A 8 34.72 -38.27 -58.15
N GLN A 9 33.46 -38.15 -58.58
CA GLN A 9 32.83 -36.84 -58.83
C GLN A 9 31.40 -36.65 -58.30
N ARG A 10 31.02 -37.33 -57.21
CA ARG A 10 29.72 -37.06 -56.55
C ARG A 10 29.84 -36.28 -55.23
N ILE A 11 30.96 -35.61 -54.97
CA ILE A 11 31.13 -34.80 -53.76
C ILE A 11 30.60 -33.35 -53.94
N ILE A 12 30.34 -32.85 -55.15
CA ILE A 12 30.21 -31.38 -55.35
C ILE A 12 29.08 -30.95 -56.29
N GLN A 13 27.89 -31.54 -56.19
CA GLN A 13 26.71 -31.04 -56.94
C GLN A 13 25.49 -30.69 -56.09
N ALA A 14 25.66 -30.57 -54.76
CA ALA A 14 24.62 -30.05 -53.87
C ALA A 14 24.97 -28.66 -53.28
N TYR A 15 25.97 -27.96 -53.82
CA TYR A 15 26.38 -26.62 -53.36
C TYR A 15 25.72 -25.48 -54.16
N LYS A 16 24.46 -25.66 -54.54
CA LYS A 16 23.69 -24.70 -55.34
C LYS A 16 22.35 -24.33 -54.70
N GLN A 17 22.38 -24.02 -53.41
CA GLN A 17 21.41 -23.08 -52.87
C GLN A 17 22.17 -21.81 -52.50
N ALA A 18 21.94 -20.78 -53.31
CA ALA A 18 22.58 -19.47 -53.31
C ALA A 18 22.95 -18.99 -51.88
N PRO A 19 24.20 -19.18 -51.43
CA PRO A 19 24.60 -18.94 -50.03
C PRO A 19 24.51 -17.45 -49.65
N TRP A 20 24.46 -16.55 -50.64
CA TRP A 20 24.34 -15.11 -50.43
C TRP A 20 23.06 -14.71 -49.71
N ARG A 21 21.95 -15.46 -49.86
CA ARG A 21 20.67 -15.14 -49.18
C ARG A 21 20.76 -15.41 -47.68
N VAL A 22 21.38 -16.52 -47.28
CA VAL A 22 21.56 -16.90 -45.87
C VAL A 22 22.54 -15.95 -45.19
N GLN A 23 23.63 -15.57 -45.88
CA GLN A 23 24.58 -14.56 -45.38
C GLN A 23 23.90 -13.20 -45.15
N LEU A 24 23.06 -12.75 -46.09
CA LEU A 24 22.35 -11.48 -45.96
C LEU A 24 21.26 -11.53 -44.87
N GLN A 25 20.60 -12.68 -44.67
CA GLN A 25 19.63 -12.88 -43.58
C GLN A 25 20.27 -12.79 -42.20
N TRP A 26 21.46 -13.36 -41.99
CA TRP A 26 22.17 -13.25 -40.72
C TRP A 26 22.61 -11.82 -40.41
N ILE A 27 23.10 -11.10 -41.41
CA ILE A 27 23.44 -9.67 -41.27
C ILE A 27 22.19 -8.86 -40.93
N GLY A 28 21.07 -9.12 -41.63
CA GLY A 28 19.79 -8.46 -41.35
C GLY A 28 19.24 -8.79 -39.96
N ALA A 29 19.34 -10.05 -39.52
CA ALA A 29 18.90 -10.47 -38.19
C ALA A 29 19.73 -9.82 -37.09
N LEU A 30 21.06 -9.75 -37.25
CA LEU A 30 21.95 -9.06 -36.32
C LEU A 30 21.61 -7.56 -36.24
N LEU A 31 21.37 -6.93 -37.40
CA LEU A 31 20.99 -5.52 -37.45
C LEU A 31 19.62 -5.28 -36.79
N LEU A 32 18.65 -6.19 -36.98
CA LEU A 32 17.34 -6.11 -36.34
C LEU A 32 17.45 -6.22 -34.81
N VAL A 33 18.26 -7.15 -34.30
CA VAL A 33 18.53 -7.28 -32.86
C VAL A 33 19.17 -6.00 -32.31
N LEU A 34 20.11 -5.41 -33.04
CA LEU A 34 20.75 -4.16 -32.65
C LEU A 34 19.74 -3.01 -32.57
N VAL A 35 18.88 -2.86 -33.57
CA VAL A 35 17.82 -1.82 -33.60
C VAL A 35 16.85 -2.02 -32.43
N VAL A 36 16.39 -3.25 -32.19
CA VAL A 36 15.51 -3.55 -31.05
C VAL A 36 16.20 -3.23 -29.72
N GLY A 37 17.47 -3.61 -29.56
CA GLY A 37 18.25 -3.26 -28.37
C GLY A 37 18.39 -1.75 -28.18
N MET A 38 18.60 -0.99 -29.25
CA MET A 38 18.68 0.46 -29.22
C MET A 38 17.34 1.12 -28.85
N LEU A 39 16.22 0.57 -29.30
CA LEU A 39 14.88 1.02 -28.90
C LEU A 39 14.63 0.75 -27.41
N ILE A 40 14.95 -0.46 -26.93
CA ILE A 40 14.81 -0.81 -25.50
C ILE A 40 15.67 0.13 -24.64
N ALA A 41 16.93 0.36 -25.04
CA ALA A 41 17.83 1.28 -24.35
C ALA A 41 17.31 2.73 -24.36
N GLY A 42 16.77 3.19 -25.50
CA GLY A 42 16.16 4.52 -25.63
C GLY A 42 14.95 4.71 -24.73
N VAL A 43 14.06 3.71 -24.64
CA VAL A 43 12.90 3.74 -23.73
C VAL A 43 13.35 3.75 -22.27
N TYR A 44 14.34 2.93 -21.90
CA TYR A 44 14.91 2.92 -20.56
C TYR A 44 15.55 4.26 -20.19
N LEU A 45 16.26 4.89 -21.12
CA LEU A 45 16.88 6.19 -20.92
C LEU A 45 15.85 7.32 -20.78
N TYR A 46 14.79 7.28 -21.59
CA TYR A 46 13.67 8.22 -21.52
C TYR A 46 12.96 8.14 -20.16
N LEU A 47 12.65 6.92 -19.71
CA LEU A 47 12.01 6.70 -18.41
C LEU A 47 12.92 7.14 -17.24
N SER A 48 14.24 6.95 -17.36
CA SER A 48 15.21 7.41 -16.36
C SER A 48 15.34 8.93 -16.30
N ALA A 49 15.18 9.62 -17.43
CA ALA A 49 15.33 11.07 -17.52
C ALA A 49 14.13 11.81 -16.91
N GLU A 50 12.91 11.33 -17.16
CA GLU A 50 11.68 11.99 -16.66
C GLU A 50 11.44 11.73 -15.16
N ALA A 51 11.81 10.54 -14.66
CA ALA A 51 11.75 10.21 -13.23
C ALA A 51 12.68 11.09 -12.36
N THR A 52 13.77 11.60 -12.93
CA THR A 52 14.73 12.43 -12.20
C THR A 52 14.26 13.89 -12.09
N ALA A 53 13.54 14.41 -13.10
CA ALA A 53 13.01 15.78 -13.08
C ALA A 53 11.72 15.91 -12.25
N ALA A 54 10.83 14.91 -12.29
CA ALA A 54 9.62 14.91 -11.45
C ALA A 54 9.92 14.63 -9.96
N GLY A 55 11.01 13.91 -9.66
CA GLY A 55 11.38 13.56 -8.29
C GLY A 55 11.93 14.71 -7.44
N THR A 56 12.54 15.74 -8.05
CA THR A 56 13.14 16.86 -7.30
C THR A 56 12.08 17.76 -6.67
N HIS A 57 11.04 18.11 -7.42
CA HIS A 57 9.95 18.95 -6.91
C HIS A 57 9.16 18.23 -5.81
N ILE A 58 8.91 16.92 -5.97
CA ILE A 58 8.29 16.10 -4.93
C ILE A 58 9.16 16.08 -3.67
N ARG A 59 10.48 15.95 -3.81
CA ARG A 59 11.39 15.95 -2.66
C ARG A 59 11.41 17.28 -1.93
N GLU A 60 11.38 18.39 -2.66
CA GLU A 60 11.30 19.75 -2.09
C GLU A 60 10.00 19.94 -1.31
N LEU A 61 8.86 19.56 -1.89
CA LEU A 61 7.57 19.62 -1.21
C LEU A 61 7.51 18.73 0.04
N GLU A 62 8.13 17.54 0.02
CA GLU A 62 8.18 16.69 1.21
C GLU A 62 9.06 17.30 2.31
N LEU A 63 10.18 17.95 1.95
CA LEU A 63 11.01 18.67 2.91
C LEU A 63 10.27 19.87 3.51
N GLU A 64 9.53 20.62 2.70
CA GLU A 64 8.70 21.74 3.18
C GLU A 64 7.60 21.24 4.12
N ARG A 65 6.95 20.12 3.78
CA ARG A 65 5.95 19.48 4.64
C ARG A 65 6.54 19.07 5.99
N GLU A 66 7.73 18.47 6.00
CA GLU A 66 8.42 18.07 7.23
C GLU A 66 8.76 19.29 8.11
N ASP A 67 9.30 20.37 7.52
CA ASP A 67 9.58 21.61 8.25
C ASP A 67 8.32 22.21 8.88
N LEU A 68 7.21 22.25 8.14
CA LEU A 68 5.92 22.73 8.64
C LEU A 68 5.38 21.87 9.78
N GLN A 69 5.51 20.54 9.70
CA GLN A 69 5.07 19.65 10.77
C GLN A 69 5.88 19.87 12.06
N ILE A 70 7.20 20.04 11.94
CA ILE A 70 8.07 20.36 13.07
C ILE A 70 7.63 21.67 13.72
N ARG A 71 7.36 22.72 12.92
CA ARG A 71 6.86 24.01 13.44
C ARG A 71 5.52 23.90 14.14
N ILE A 72 4.58 23.12 13.59
CA ILE A 72 3.27 22.89 14.22
C ILE A 72 3.43 22.18 15.56
N ALA A 73 4.29 21.18 15.64
CA ALA A 73 4.55 20.44 16.87
C ALA A 73 5.17 21.34 17.95
N ASP A 74 6.14 22.19 17.57
CA ASP A 74 6.75 23.17 18.46
C ASP A 74 5.73 24.19 18.98
N LEU A 75 4.94 24.82 18.09
CA LEU A 75 3.88 25.76 18.46
C LEU A 75 2.82 25.12 19.36
N SER A 76 2.46 23.87 19.09
CA SER A 76 1.51 23.12 19.93
C SER A 76 2.06 22.88 21.33
N THR A 77 3.36 22.57 21.43
CA THR A 77 4.06 22.40 22.71
C THR A 77 4.10 23.71 23.50
N GLN A 78 4.44 24.82 22.83
CA GLN A 78 4.44 26.14 23.45
C GLN A 78 3.05 26.54 23.95
N LEU A 79 2.01 26.31 23.13
CA LEU A 79 0.63 26.59 23.50
C LEU A 79 0.20 25.75 24.71
N ALA A 80 0.54 24.46 24.73
CA ALA A 80 0.24 23.57 25.84
C ALA A 80 0.93 24.04 27.14
N PHE A 81 2.19 24.49 27.04
CA PHE A 81 2.90 25.06 28.18
C PHE A 81 2.23 26.34 28.70
N LEU A 82 1.86 27.28 27.82
CA LEU A 82 1.15 28.51 28.21
C LEU A 82 -0.24 28.26 28.80
N ARG A 83 -0.93 27.21 28.33
CA ARG A 83 -2.24 26.77 28.84
C ARG A 83 -2.13 25.79 30.00
N SER A 84 -0.93 25.45 30.46
CA SER A 84 -0.75 24.55 31.58
C SER A 84 -1.32 25.19 32.85
N ALA A 85 -1.87 24.36 33.74
CA ALA A 85 -2.46 24.82 34.99
C ALA A 85 -1.44 25.62 35.82
N SER A 86 -0.17 25.18 35.86
CA SER A 86 0.90 25.87 36.58
C SER A 86 1.22 27.26 36.00
N PHE A 87 1.34 27.39 34.68
CA PHE A 87 1.59 28.69 34.04
C PHE A 87 0.40 29.65 34.23
N MET A 88 -0.82 29.14 34.06
CA MET A 88 -2.04 29.94 34.30
C MET A 88 -2.20 30.33 35.76
N GLN A 89 -1.87 29.45 36.71
CA GLN A 89 -1.90 29.75 38.14
C GLN A 89 -0.91 30.85 38.49
N GLY A 90 0.35 30.76 38.03
CA GLY A 90 1.33 31.83 38.24
C GLY A 90 0.89 33.16 37.61
N ARG A 91 0.27 33.11 36.42
CA ARG A 91 -0.35 34.30 35.79
C ARG A 91 -1.52 34.85 36.63
N ALA A 92 -2.34 33.99 37.22
CA ALA A 92 -3.45 34.42 38.08
C ALA A 92 -2.92 35.10 39.35
N GLU A 93 -1.91 34.52 39.99
CA GLU A 93 -1.26 35.07 41.18
C GLU A 93 -0.63 36.44 40.90
N THR A 94 0.08 36.60 39.77
CA THR A 94 0.66 37.90 39.35
C THR A 94 -0.37 38.97 39.04
N LEU A 95 -1.59 38.58 38.62
CA LEU A 95 -2.72 39.49 38.43
C LEU A 95 -3.50 39.77 39.73
N GLY A 96 -3.06 39.22 40.86
CA GLY A 96 -3.69 39.40 42.17
C GLY A 96 -4.91 38.52 42.41
N TYR A 97 -5.16 37.51 41.56
CA TYR A 97 -6.18 36.50 41.85
C TYR A 97 -5.73 35.62 43.02
N LYS A 98 -6.71 35.21 43.82
CA LYS A 98 -6.54 34.31 44.96
C LYS A 98 -7.46 33.12 44.79
N ASN A 99 -7.13 32.01 45.44
CA ASN A 99 -8.00 30.84 45.46
C ASN A 99 -9.34 31.21 46.14
N ALA A 100 -10.45 30.82 45.53
CA ALA A 100 -11.78 31.13 46.03
C ALA A 100 -12.12 30.22 47.21
N SER A 101 -12.57 30.82 48.32
CA SER A 101 -13.12 30.07 49.45
C SER A 101 -14.63 29.83 49.25
N GLN A 102 -15.22 28.93 50.03
CA GLN A 102 -16.65 28.61 49.94
C GLN A 102 -17.57 29.83 50.10
N GLY A 103 -17.12 30.85 50.86
CA GLY A 103 -17.83 32.12 51.03
C GLY A 103 -17.76 33.07 49.83
N ASP A 104 -16.83 32.86 48.89
CA ASP A 104 -16.65 33.71 47.70
C ASP A 104 -17.50 33.23 46.50
N ILE A 105 -18.17 32.07 46.62
CA ILE A 105 -18.90 31.42 45.52
C ILE A 105 -20.33 31.97 45.45
N VAL A 106 -20.66 32.65 44.36
CA VAL A 106 -22.02 33.14 44.06
C VAL A 106 -22.65 32.28 42.97
N TYR A 107 -23.79 31.66 43.28
CA TYR A 107 -24.56 30.87 42.32
C TYR A 107 -25.54 31.75 41.56
N ILE A 108 -25.42 31.79 40.24
CA ILE A 108 -26.34 32.49 39.35
C ILE A 108 -27.25 31.45 38.68
N PRO A 109 -28.57 31.46 38.94
CA PRO A 109 -29.48 30.56 38.24
C PRO A 109 -29.56 30.97 36.77
N VAL A 110 -29.24 30.03 35.87
CA VAL A 110 -29.37 30.23 34.42
C VAL A 110 -30.76 29.72 33.99
N PRO A 111 -31.68 30.59 33.54
CA PRO A 111 -32.99 30.18 33.09
C PRO A 111 -32.88 29.15 31.95
N GLY A 112 -33.58 28.02 32.07
CA GLY A 112 -33.58 26.95 31.06
C GLY A 112 -32.41 25.97 31.15
N TYR A 113 -31.49 26.10 32.11
CA TYR A 113 -30.43 25.12 32.31
C TYR A 113 -30.94 23.91 33.11
N SER A 114 -31.13 22.78 32.44
CA SER A 114 -31.60 21.52 33.06
C SER A 114 -30.52 20.75 33.84
N GLY A 115 -29.36 21.35 34.08
CA GLY A 115 -28.20 20.66 34.66
C GLY A 115 -27.48 19.75 33.66
N ARG A 116 -26.40 19.11 34.14
CA ARG A 116 -25.66 18.11 33.36
C ARG A 116 -26.54 16.88 33.15
N GLN A 117 -27.00 16.67 31.92
CA GLN A 117 -27.71 15.45 31.55
C GLN A 117 -26.69 14.31 31.46
N VAL A 118 -26.80 13.35 32.37
CA VAL A 118 -26.03 12.11 32.29
C VAL A 118 -26.65 11.24 31.20
N ILE A 119 -25.98 11.16 30.06
CA ILE A 119 -26.38 10.24 28.99
C ILE A 119 -25.96 8.84 29.44
N PHE A 120 -26.93 8.00 29.80
CA PHE A 120 -26.69 6.58 30.06
C PHE A 120 -26.51 5.86 28.72
N LEU A 121 -25.24 5.66 28.33
CA LEU A 121 -24.86 4.99 27.07
C LEU A 121 -25.02 3.46 27.12
N ALA A 122 -25.33 2.89 28.29
CA ALA A 122 -25.59 1.48 28.45
C ALA A 122 -26.92 1.28 29.20
N PRO A 123 -27.70 0.24 28.85
CA PRO A 123 -28.79 -0.23 29.69
C PRO A 123 -28.27 -0.47 31.12
N PRO A 124 -29.05 -0.15 32.17
CA PRO A 124 -28.74 -0.59 33.52
C PRO A 124 -28.46 -2.10 33.51
N PRO A 125 -27.50 -2.61 34.30
CA PRO A 125 -27.25 -4.04 34.38
C PRO A 125 -28.51 -4.73 34.89
N GLY A 126 -29.34 -5.20 33.96
CA GLY A 126 -30.47 -6.06 34.21
C GLY A 126 -29.97 -7.49 34.34
N ASN A 127 -30.58 -8.24 35.22
CA ASN A 127 -30.41 -9.68 35.42
C ASN A 127 -31.00 -10.51 34.26
N ASP A 128 -31.07 -9.95 33.06
CA ASP A 128 -31.38 -10.67 31.85
C ASP A 128 -30.15 -11.51 31.48
N PRO A 129 -30.26 -12.84 31.34
CA PRO A 129 -29.17 -13.65 30.87
C PRO A 129 -28.74 -13.10 29.51
N VAL A 130 -27.53 -12.52 29.46
CA VAL A 130 -26.88 -12.12 28.22
C VAL A 130 -26.87 -13.36 27.34
N ASP A 131 -27.73 -13.38 26.33
CA ASP A 131 -27.89 -14.51 25.44
C ASP A 131 -26.55 -14.70 24.72
N ALA A 132 -25.73 -15.60 25.26
CA ALA A 132 -24.33 -15.75 24.93
C ALA A 132 -24.19 -16.50 23.61
N SER A 133 -24.76 -15.98 22.53
CA SER A 133 -24.39 -16.40 21.18
C SER A 133 -24.86 -15.39 20.12
N ILE A 134 -24.29 -14.18 20.14
CA ILE A 134 -24.32 -13.25 18.99
C ILE A 134 -23.61 -13.87 17.77
N ILE A 135 -22.78 -14.89 18.00
CA ILE A 135 -22.01 -15.56 16.95
C ILE A 135 -22.90 -16.61 16.26
N LYS A 136 -23.22 -16.34 14.99
CA LYS A 136 -23.92 -17.31 14.12
C LYS A 136 -23.09 -18.60 14.02
N PRO A 137 -23.71 -19.80 13.98
CA PRO A 137 -22.99 -21.07 13.91
C PRO A 137 -21.96 -21.15 12.77
N ALA A 138 -22.23 -20.50 11.63
CA ALA A 138 -21.32 -20.39 10.49
C ALA A 138 -19.96 -19.76 10.82
N TYR A 139 -19.84 -18.97 11.89
CA TYR A 139 -18.55 -18.41 12.34
C TYR A 139 -17.83 -19.31 13.37
N LYS A 140 -18.48 -20.40 13.81
CA LYS A 140 -17.89 -21.43 14.65
C LYS A 140 -17.45 -22.65 13.83
N GLU A 141 -17.74 -22.66 12.53
CA GLU A 141 -17.28 -23.70 11.61
C GLU A 141 -15.77 -23.57 11.39
N SER A 142 -15.08 -24.71 11.40
CA SER A 142 -13.64 -24.76 11.14
C SER A 142 -13.37 -24.50 9.66
N LEU A 143 -12.35 -23.69 9.36
CA LEU A 143 -11.87 -23.48 7.98
C LEU A 143 -11.49 -24.80 7.28
N TRP A 144 -11.13 -25.83 8.06
CA TRP A 144 -10.87 -27.17 7.55
C TRP A 144 -12.13 -27.88 7.05
N GLU A 145 -13.27 -27.65 7.69
CA GLU A 145 -14.55 -28.25 7.30
C GLU A 145 -14.98 -27.71 5.93
N TRP A 146 -14.92 -26.39 5.75
CA TRP A 146 -15.18 -25.74 4.46
C TRP A 146 -14.22 -26.21 3.36
N LEU A 147 -12.94 -26.42 3.69
CA LEU A 147 -11.93 -26.89 2.75
C LEU A 147 -12.19 -28.31 2.24
N TYR A 148 -12.59 -29.24 3.12
CA TYR A 148 -12.99 -30.58 2.70
C TYR A 148 -14.24 -30.54 1.84
N GLN A 149 -15.22 -29.70 2.20
CA GLN A 149 -16.47 -29.59 1.46
C GLN A 149 -16.26 -29.06 0.03
N GLY A 150 -15.46 -28.01 -0.13
CA GLY A 150 -15.14 -27.44 -1.46
C GLY A 150 -14.25 -28.33 -2.33
N THR A 151 -13.36 -29.13 -1.74
CA THR A 151 -12.49 -30.04 -2.50
C THR A 151 -13.24 -31.29 -2.98
N PHE A 152 -14.17 -31.82 -2.18
CA PHE A 152 -15.02 -32.93 -2.59
C PHE A 152 -15.99 -32.54 -3.72
N ASP A 153 -16.62 -31.36 -3.67
CA ASP A 153 -17.49 -30.88 -4.76
C ASP A 153 -16.74 -30.71 -6.09
N LEU A 154 -15.48 -30.28 -6.05
CA LEU A 154 -14.63 -30.17 -7.25
C LEU A 154 -14.23 -31.55 -7.81
N ILE A 155 -14.07 -32.56 -6.96
CA ILE A 155 -13.71 -33.93 -7.36
C ILE A 155 -14.95 -34.68 -7.90
N GLU A 156 -16.12 -34.50 -7.27
CA GLU A 156 -17.39 -35.12 -7.69
C GLU A 156 -17.88 -34.54 -9.04
N SER A 157 -17.62 -33.26 -9.33
CA SER A 157 -17.92 -32.65 -10.63
C SER A 157 -17.13 -33.23 -11.81
N ARG A 158 -16.07 -34.01 -11.54
CA ARG A 158 -15.36 -34.84 -12.52
C ARG A 158 -15.69 -36.32 -12.33
N GLY A 159 -16.97 -36.65 -12.35
CA GLY A 159 -17.43 -38.00 -12.66
C GLY A 159 -17.01 -38.43 -14.07
N VAL A 160 -15.79 -38.96 -14.23
CA VAL A 160 -15.56 -40.06 -15.18
C VAL A 160 -15.98 -41.32 -14.45
N LYS A 161 -17.21 -41.78 -14.74
CA LYS A 161 -17.64 -43.14 -14.40
C LYS A 161 -16.82 -44.14 -15.24
N PRO A 162 -16.41 -45.30 -14.71
CA PRO A 162 -16.32 -46.49 -15.55
C PRO A 162 -17.73 -46.90 -16.03
#